data_AF-A0A401FPR7-F1
#
_entry.id   AF-A0A401FPR7-F1
#
_cell.length_a   1.000
_cell.length_b   1.000
_cell.length_c   1.000
_cell.angle_alpha   90.00
_cell.angle_beta   90.00
_cell.angle_gamma   90.00
#
_symmetry.space_group_name_H-M   'P 1'
#
loop_
_entity.id
_entity.type
_entity.pdbx_description
1 polymer ?
#
loop_
_entity_poly.entity_id
_entity_poly.type
_entity_poly.pdbx_seq_one_letter_code
_entity_poly.pdbx_strand_id
1 'polypeptide(L)'
;MAFFGWFNRRMNRLSKRAKQRNRFSKRPRKQSDHPNTNLQPIIDNSEPLDNATPLNEQKITNVTSLDVPTTAITVFYLDAEGNSLHDPDILVGKSGDSLNLRLPKFSDYILTDIDNFTSQFSSTNQKITFCYTLRLAAPIKIYSVDLDSSAMLAPIVMVSGKLNQLYDISAPKIAGYKVTNSTGKNMVTLIIKAMM
;
A
#
# COMPACT_ATOMS: atom_id res chain seq x y z
N MET A 1 -8.93 -16.01 30.84
CA MET A 1 -8.71 -15.35 29.53
C MET A 1 -7.22 -15.41 29.22
N ALA A 2 -6.82 -16.31 28.33
CA ALA A 2 -5.44 -16.51 27.90
C ALA A 2 -5.32 -16.11 26.43
N PHE A 3 -4.77 -14.92 26.17
CA PHE A 3 -4.53 -14.39 24.84
C PHE A 3 -3.05 -14.06 24.75
N PHE A 4 -2.20 -14.98 24.28
CA PHE A 4 -0.91 -14.71 23.61
C PHE A 4 -0.26 -16.07 23.25
N GLY A 5 -0.72 -16.69 22.16
CA GLY A 5 -0.35 -18.07 21.79
C GLY A 5 -0.10 -18.30 20.29
N TRP A 6 0.46 -17.32 19.56
CA TRP A 6 0.68 -17.47 18.11
C TRP A 6 2.08 -17.12 17.59
N PHE A 7 2.90 -16.38 18.34
CA PHE A 7 4.16 -15.83 17.80
C PHE A 7 5.41 -16.58 18.26
N ASN A 8 5.46 -17.91 18.09
CA ASN A 8 6.73 -18.62 18.15
C ASN A 8 6.69 -19.99 17.46
N ARG A 9 6.48 -20.01 16.14
CA ARG A 9 6.79 -21.22 15.34
C ARG A 9 6.93 -20.98 13.84
N ARG A 10 7.86 -20.13 13.38
CA ARG A 10 8.31 -20.20 11.97
C ARG A 10 9.65 -19.54 11.68
N MET A 11 10.73 -20.02 12.27
CA MET A 11 12.07 -19.84 11.69
C MET A 11 12.96 -21.03 12.03
N ASN A 12 13.08 -21.97 11.10
CA ASN A 12 14.35 -22.64 10.85
C ASN A 12 14.46 -22.95 9.35
N ARG A 13 15.55 -22.46 8.78
CA ARG A 13 15.92 -22.48 7.37
C ARG A 13 16.74 -23.73 7.04
N LEU A 14 16.50 -24.24 5.82
CA LEU A 14 17.48 -24.77 4.85
C LEU A 14 18.35 -25.98 5.25
N SER A 15 18.13 -27.10 4.56
CA SER A 15 19.00 -27.56 3.47
C SER A 15 18.87 -29.08 3.26
N LYS A 16 18.63 -29.50 2.01
CA LYS A 16 19.35 -30.61 1.36
C LYS A 16 19.01 -30.66 -0.13
N ARG A 17 20.08 -30.42 -0.88
CA ARG A 17 20.24 -30.49 -2.32
C ARG A 17 20.21 -31.97 -2.73
N ALA A 18 19.33 -32.36 -3.65
CA ALA A 18 19.41 -33.66 -4.32
C ALA A 18 19.19 -33.48 -5.82
N LYS A 19 20.17 -33.95 -6.58
CA LYS A 19 20.38 -33.79 -8.02
C LYS A 19 20.12 -35.17 -8.64
N GLN A 20 19.06 -35.37 -9.40
CA GLN A 20 18.92 -36.56 -10.27
C GLN A 20 18.32 -36.22 -11.64
N ARG A 21 19.27 -36.10 -12.58
CA ARG A 21 19.35 -36.35 -14.04
C ARG A 21 18.07 -36.65 -14.84
N ASN A 22 17.99 -35.92 -15.97
CA ASN A 22 17.21 -36.17 -17.19
C ASN A 22 17.17 -37.62 -17.67
N ARG A 23 15.99 -38.07 -18.12
CA ARG A 23 15.84 -39.01 -19.24
C ARG A 23 14.77 -38.52 -20.22
N PHE A 24 15.23 -38.28 -21.43
CA PHE A 24 14.45 -38.17 -22.66
C PHE A 24 13.48 -39.35 -22.82
N SER A 25 12.23 -39.08 -23.21
CA SER A 25 11.54 -39.91 -24.20
C SER A 25 10.67 -39.02 -25.09
N LYS A 26 10.71 -39.34 -26.39
CA LYS A 26 10.14 -38.60 -27.51
C LYS A 26 8.76 -39.16 -27.89
N ARG A 27 7.90 -38.26 -28.41
CA ARG A 27 6.84 -38.43 -29.46
C ARG A 27 5.47 -39.02 -29.05
N PRO A 28 4.40 -38.77 -29.85
CA PRO A 28 4.10 -37.62 -30.72
C PRO A 28 2.65 -37.09 -30.59
N ARG A 29 2.46 -35.87 -31.12
CA ARG A 29 1.18 -35.18 -31.34
C ARG A 29 0.53 -35.73 -32.62
N LYS A 30 -0.71 -36.23 -32.55
CA LYS A 30 -1.54 -36.56 -33.72
C LYS A 30 -2.30 -35.30 -34.14
N GLN A 31 -1.99 -34.85 -35.34
CA GLN A 31 -2.65 -33.79 -36.11
C GLN A 31 -3.19 -34.51 -37.34
N SER A 32 -4.48 -34.41 -37.64
CA SER A 32 -5.08 -34.98 -38.85
C SER A 32 -5.33 -33.87 -39.86
N ASP A 33 -4.43 -33.81 -40.82
CA ASP A 33 -4.62 -33.74 -42.28
C ASP A 33 -5.61 -32.73 -42.91
N HIS A 34 -4.96 -31.79 -43.62
CA HIS A 34 -5.35 -30.92 -44.75
C HIS A 34 -5.95 -31.71 -45.95
N PRO A 35 -6.49 -31.12 -47.06
CA PRO A 35 -6.04 -29.91 -47.82
C PRO A 35 -7.20 -29.09 -48.47
N ASN A 36 -7.04 -28.19 -49.44
CA ASN A 36 -6.15 -27.06 -49.77
C ASN A 36 -6.72 -26.44 -51.08
N THR A 37 -6.51 -25.15 -51.30
CA THR A 37 -6.46 -24.41 -52.58
C THR A 37 -7.73 -23.83 -53.23
N ASN A 38 -7.81 -22.50 -53.10
CA ASN A 38 -8.35 -21.44 -53.98
C ASN A 38 -8.53 -21.73 -55.49
N LEU A 39 -9.65 -21.26 -56.04
CA LEU A 39 -9.77 -20.52 -57.32
C LEU A 39 -10.91 -19.48 -57.22
N GLN A 40 -10.73 -18.31 -57.86
CA GLN A 40 -11.56 -17.08 -57.77
C GLN A 40 -12.70 -17.03 -58.84
N PRO A 41 -13.34 -15.86 -59.17
CA PRO A 41 -14.79 -15.65 -59.22
C PRO A 41 -15.42 -15.65 -60.63
N ILE A 42 -16.72 -15.90 -60.80
CA ILE A 42 -17.47 -15.59 -62.04
C ILE A 42 -18.89 -15.10 -61.70
N ILE A 43 -19.24 -13.96 -62.29
CA ILE A 43 -20.54 -13.27 -62.31
C ILE A 43 -21.37 -13.87 -63.46
N ASP A 44 -22.66 -14.18 -63.25
CA ASP A 44 -23.66 -14.02 -64.32
C ASP A 44 -25.07 -13.82 -63.74
N ASN A 45 -25.82 -12.93 -64.37
CA ASN A 45 -27.14 -12.45 -63.99
C ASN A 45 -28.24 -13.27 -64.68
N SER A 46 -29.28 -13.67 -63.95
CA SER A 46 -30.62 -13.88 -64.52
C SER A 46 -31.70 -13.98 -63.44
N GLU A 47 -32.46 -12.90 -63.25
CA GLU A 47 -33.90 -12.95 -62.91
C GLU A 47 -34.72 -13.27 -64.19
N PRO A 48 -36.02 -13.68 -64.17
CA PRO A 48 -37.04 -13.36 -63.15
C PRO A 48 -38.12 -14.45 -62.82
N LEU A 49 -38.90 -14.11 -61.76
CA LEU A 49 -40.31 -14.38 -61.43
C LEU A 49 -40.88 -15.82 -61.35
N ASP A 50 -41.29 -16.26 -60.14
CA ASP A 50 -42.73 -16.40 -59.79
C ASP A 50 -43.01 -16.90 -58.35
N ASN A 51 -43.94 -16.19 -57.69
CA ASN A 51 -44.98 -16.62 -56.73
C ASN A 51 -44.71 -16.96 -55.24
N ALA A 52 -45.43 -16.19 -54.39
CA ALA A 52 -46.09 -16.50 -53.09
C ALA A 52 -45.33 -16.39 -51.73
N THR A 53 -45.56 -15.24 -51.06
CA THR A 53 -45.84 -14.87 -49.63
C THR A 53 -45.74 -15.90 -48.46
N PRO A 54 -45.68 -15.48 -47.17
CA PRO A 54 -44.50 -15.11 -46.36
C PRO A 54 -44.33 -15.97 -45.07
N LEU A 55 -43.11 -16.12 -44.54
CA LEU A 55 -42.90 -16.60 -43.17
C LEU A 55 -41.84 -15.75 -42.45
N ASN A 56 -42.34 -14.71 -41.79
CA ASN A 56 -42.01 -14.32 -40.42
C ASN A 56 -40.63 -14.75 -39.87
N GLU A 57 -39.59 -13.92 -40.03
CA GLU A 57 -38.32 -14.05 -39.31
C GLU A 57 -37.93 -12.75 -38.59
N GLN A 58 -38.30 -12.76 -37.31
CA GLN A 58 -37.49 -12.34 -36.16
C GLN A 58 -36.62 -11.08 -36.33
N LYS A 59 -37.17 -9.99 -35.79
CA LYS A 59 -36.48 -8.83 -35.19
C LYS A 59 -35.11 -9.20 -34.60
N ILE A 60 -34.04 -8.89 -35.34
CA ILE A 60 -32.68 -8.93 -34.81
C ILE A 60 -32.54 -7.76 -33.85
N THR A 61 -32.35 -8.11 -32.59
CA THR A 61 -32.17 -7.25 -31.43
C THR A 61 -31.03 -6.27 -31.66
N ASN A 62 -31.32 -4.97 -31.66
CA ASN A 62 -30.31 -3.93 -31.47
C ASN A 62 -29.50 -4.30 -30.22
N VAL A 63 -28.23 -4.62 -30.38
CA VAL A 63 -27.27 -4.61 -29.27
C VAL A 63 -27.13 -3.15 -28.83
N THR A 64 -27.99 -2.75 -27.90
CA THR A 64 -27.87 -1.50 -27.18
C THR A 64 -26.55 -1.55 -26.43
N SER A 65 -25.53 -0.90 -26.98
CA SER A 65 -24.35 -0.49 -26.23
C SER A 65 -24.86 0.39 -25.09
N LEU A 66 -24.99 -0.18 -23.89
CA LEU A 66 -25.33 0.54 -22.68
C LEU A 66 -24.21 1.55 -22.45
N ASP A 67 -24.51 2.81 -22.72
CA ASP A 67 -23.62 3.94 -22.47
C ASP A 67 -23.52 4.12 -20.95
N VAL A 68 -22.62 3.36 -20.31
CA VAL A 68 -22.40 3.46 -18.86
C VAL A 68 -21.68 4.77 -18.59
N PRO A 69 -22.20 5.64 -17.70
CA PRO A 69 -21.58 6.91 -17.40
C PRO A 69 -20.15 6.70 -16.87
N THR A 70 -19.22 7.51 -17.37
CA THR A 70 -17.86 7.59 -16.84
C THR A 70 -17.83 8.59 -15.68
N THR A 71 -17.18 8.20 -14.59
CA THR A 71 -17.08 8.98 -13.36
C THR A 71 -15.65 9.06 -12.87
N ALA A 72 -15.39 10.07 -12.04
CA ALA A 72 -14.07 10.32 -11.46
C ALA A 72 -14.08 10.17 -9.94
N ILE A 73 -13.04 9.56 -9.41
CA ILE A 73 -12.71 9.53 -7.99
C ILE A 73 -11.47 10.39 -7.79
N THR A 74 -11.60 11.43 -6.96
CA THR A 74 -10.45 12.23 -6.53
C THR A 74 -9.95 11.72 -5.19
N VAL A 75 -8.67 11.38 -5.11
CA VAL A 75 -8.02 10.83 -3.92
C VAL A 75 -7.11 11.88 -3.32
N PHE A 76 -7.35 12.24 -2.06
CA PHE A 76 -6.56 13.20 -1.30
C PHE A 76 -5.69 12.49 -0.26
N TYR A 77 -4.53 13.07 0.04
CA TYR A 77 -3.58 12.57 1.04
C TYR A 77 -3.29 13.68 2.05
N LEU A 78 -3.96 13.65 3.20
CA LEU A 78 -3.89 14.72 4.19
C LEU A 78 -3.14 14.27 5.45
N ASP A 79 -2.43 15.19 6.08
CA ASP A 79 -1.92 14.98 7.43
C ASP A 79 -3.01 15.21 8.51
N ALA A 80 -2.68 14.98 9.77
CA ALA A 80 -3.57 15.17 10.91
C ALA A 80 -4.03 16.64 11.12
N GLU A 81 -3.36 17.60 10.47
CA GLU A 81 -3.69 19.02 10.50
C GLU A 81 -4.50 19.46 9.26
N GLY A 82 -4.74 18.55 8.31
CA GLY A 82 -5.49 18.79 7.08
C GLY A 82 -4.64 19.30 5.92
N ASN A 83 -3.31 19.30 6.02
CA ASN A 83 -2.41 19.73 4.95
C ASN A 83 -2.20 18.61 3.93
N SER A 84 -2.13 18.98 2.64
CA SER A 84 -1.87 18.00 1.58
C SER A 84 -0.42 17.53 1.59
N LEU A 85 -0.21 16.23 1.69
CA LEU A 85 1.11 15.58 1.63
C LEU A 85 1.57 15.29 0.21
N HIS A 86 0.63 15.25 -0.73
CA HIS A 86 0.84 14.95 -2.14
C HIS A 86 -0.28 15.59 -2.97
N ASP A 87 -0.04 15.77 -4.26
CA ASP A 87 -1.09 16.18 -5.19
C ASP A 87 -2.21 15.13 -5.24
N PRO A 88 -3.48 15.54 -5.40
CA PRO A 88 -4.58 14.59 -5.47
C PRO A 88 -4.51 13.72 -6.74
N ASP A 89 -4.75 12.43 -6.60
CA ASP A 89 -4.86 11.53 -7.74
C ASP A 89 -6.31 11.56 -8.27
N ILE A 90 -6.46 11.61 -9.60
CA ILE A 90 -7.77 11.53 -10.26
C ILE A 90 -7.85 10.22 -11.03
N LEU A 91 -8.73 9.34 -10.56
CA LEU A 91 -9.00 8.04 -11.18
C LEU A 91 -10.32 8.14 -11.94
N VAL A 92 -10.34 7.71 -13.20
CA VAL A 92 -11.54 7.72 -14.04
C VAL A 92 -11.90 6.29 -14.44
N GLY A 93 -13.17 5.95 -14.31
CA GLY A 93 -13.70 4.61 -14.60
C GLY A 93 -15.17 4.66 -14.98
N LYS A 94 -15.73 3.53 -15.42
CA LYS A 94 -17.17 3.41 -15.64
C LYS A 94 -17.84 2.99 -14.33
N SER A 95 -19.09 3.39 -14.15
CA SER A 95 -19.90 2.94 -13.01
C SER A 95 -19.88 1.40 -12.88
N GLY A 96 -19.55 0.90 -11.69
CA GLY A 96 -19.42 -0.53 -11.38
C GLY A 96 -18.03 -1.12 -11.61
N ASP A 97 -17.10 -0.40 -12.25
CA ASP A 97 -15.72 -0.86 -12.39
C ASP A 97 -15.05 -0.95 -11.02
N SER A 98 -14.18 -1.94 -10.85
CA SER A 98 -13.39 -2.08 -9.63
C SER A 98 -12.31 -1.01 -9.53
N LEU A 99 -12.18 -0.39 -8.36
CA LEU A 99 -11.17 0.61 -8.07
C LEU A 99 -9.83 -0.08 -7.81
N ASN A 100 -8.84 0.21 -8.66
CA ASN A 100 -7.46 -0.19 -8.46
C ASN A 100 -6.60 1.05 -8.21
N LEU A 101 -6.09 1.18 -6.98
CA LEU A 101 -5.26 2.32 -6.57
C LEU A 101 -3.95 1.85 -5.94
N ARG A 102 -2.89 2.63 -6.13
CA ARG A 102 -1.58 2.40 -5.51
C ARG A 102 -1.20 3.63 -4.71
N LEU A 103 -1.13 3.47 -3.39
CA LEU A 103 -0.81 4.59 -2.51
C LEU A 103 0.68 4.98 -2.63
N PRO A 104 0.99 6.28 -2.68
CA PRO A 104 2.34 6.77 -2.48
C PRO A 104 2.89 6.34 -1.12
N LYS A 105 4.22 6.27 -1.00
CA LYS A 105 4.90 5.94 0.25
C LYS A 105 5.42 7.20 0.91
N PHE A 106 4.90 7.50 2.09
CA PHE A 106 5.38 8.57 2.96
C PHE A 106 6.21 7.95 4.10
N SER A 107 7.54 8.11 4.12
CA SER A 107 8.44 7.44 5.09
C SER A 107 8.21 7.87 6.54
N ASP A 108 7.84 9.15 6.69
CA ASP A 108 7.75 9.86 7.96
C ASP A 108 6.33 9.87 8.51
N TYR A 109 5.38 9.27 7.78
CA TYR A 109 3.96 9.25 8.13
C TYR A 109 3.43 7.82 8.19
N ILE A 110 2.36 7.63 8.95
CA ILE A 110 1.61 6.37 9.05
C ILE A 110 0.18 6.67 8.64
N LEU A 111 -0.39 5.82 7.78
CA LEU A 111 -1.82 5.89 7.46
C LEU A 111 -2.62 5.54 8.71
N THR A 112 -3.45 6.48 9.17
CA THR A 112 -4.25 6.33 10.39
C THR A 112 -5.73 6.18 10.12
N ASP A 113 -6.24 6.79 9.04
CA ASP A 113 -7.66 6.71 8.69
C ASP A 113 -7.90 6.85 7.18
N ILE A 114 -9.08 6.42 6.73
CA ILE A 114 -9.52 6.55 5.34
C ILE A 114 -10.99 6.98 5.30
N ASP A 115 -11.24 8.18 4.80
CA ASP A 115 -12.60 8.70 4.66
C ASP A 115 -13.20 8.36 3.30
N ASN A 116 -14.48 7.96 3.32
CA ASN A 116 -15.32 7.73 2.14
C ASN A 116 -14.74 6.69 1.16
N PHE A 117 -14.03 5.69 1.67
CA PHE A 117 -13.48 4.62 0.85
C PHE A 117 -14.58 3.82 0.12
N THR A 118 -14.35 3.55 -1.17
CA THR A 118 -15.17 2.66 -1.99
C THR A 118 -14.26 1.70 -2.75
N SER A 119 -14.75 0.49 -3.04
CA SER A 119 -14.03 -0.50 -3.84
C SER A 119 -14.39 -0.45 -5.33
N GLN A 120 -15.40 0.34 -5.72
CA GLN A 120 -15.89 0.46 -7.10
C GLN A 120 -16.26 1.90 -7.42
N PHE A 121 -16.25 2.22 -8.72
CA PHE A 121 -16.75 3.48 -9.24
C PHE A 121 -18.28 3.57 -9.11
N SER A 122 -18.76 4.67 -8.56
CA SER A 122 -20.19 4.98 -8.53
C SER A 122 -20.64 5.66 -9.84
N SER A 123 -21.95 5.89 -9.96
CA SER A 123 -22.54 6.69 -11.04
C SER A 123 -22.32 8.21 -10.88
N THR A 124 -21.76 8.64 -9.75
CA THR A 124 -21.39 10.03 -9.46
C THR A 124 -19.90 10.16 -9.14
N ASN A 125 -19.37 11.38 -9.27
CA ASN A 125 -18.01 11.68 -8.83
C ASN A 125 -17.87 11.52 -7.32
N GLN A 126 -16.75 10.97 -6.87
CA GLN A 126 -16.49 10.69 -5.46
C GLN A 126 -15.18 11.30 -5.01
N LYS A 127 -15.05 11.42 -3.68
CA LYS A 127 -13.84 11.87 -3.01
C LYS A 127 -13.44 10.83 -1.98
N ILE A 128 -12.19 10.38 -2.02
CA ILE A 128 -11.58 9.54 -0.99
C ILE A 128 -10.46 10.36 -0.34
N THR A 129 -10.37 10.32 0.98
CA THR A 129 -9.27 10.97 1.71
C THR A 129 -8.51 9.92 2.51
N PHE A 130 -7.20 9.82 2.30
CA PHE A 130 -6.29 9.06 3.15
C PHE A 130 -5.66 10.02 4.16
N CYS A 131 -5.89 9.75 5.45
CA CYS A 131 -5.45 10.59 6.55
C CYS A 131 -4.23 9.99 7.24
N TYR A 132 -3.16 10.77 7.35
CA TYR A 132 -1.86 10.33 7.81
C TYR A 132 -1.43 11.07 9.08
N THR A 133 -0.74 10.36 9.97
CA THR A 133 -0.13 10.96 11.16
C THR A 133 1.38 10.84 11.09
N LEU A 134 2.08 11.92 11.43
CA LEU A 134 3.54 11.95 11.50
C LEU A 134 4.05 10.93 12.52
N ARG A 135 5.08 10.17 12.15
CA ARG A 135 5.71 9.17 13.00
C ARG A 135 6.30 9.84 14.24
N LEU A 136 6.22 9.12 15.36
CA LEU A 136 6.98 9.48 16.54
C LEU A 136 8.46 9.20 16.29
N ALA A 137 9.32 10.06 16.81
CA ALA A 137 10.75 9.81 16.90
C ALA A 137 11.03 8.64 17.85
N ALA A 138 12.19 8.02 17.70
CA ALA A 138 12.68 7.09 18.70
C ALA A 138 12.84 7.83 20.05
N PRO A 139 12.44 7.23 21.17
CA PRO A 139 12.57 7.89 22.46
C PRO A 139 14.03 8.04 22.85
N ILE A 140 14.35 9.18 23.45
CA ILE A 140 15.66 9.49 24.00
C ILE A 140 15.74 8.97 25.43
N LYS A 141 16.88 8.35 25.74
CA LYS A 141 17.23 7.89 27.09
C LYS A 141 18.09 8.95 27.78
N ILE A 142 17.68 9.34 28.99
CA ILE A 142 18.42 10.25 29.84
C ILE A 142 18.99 9.49 31.04
N TYR A 143 20.31 9.56 31.18
CA TYR A 143 21.05 9.01 32.32
C TYR A 143 21.54 10.16 33.20
N SER A 144 21.25 10.08 34.50
CA SER A 144 21.80 10.98 35.50
C SER A 144 22.86 10.22 36.29
N VAL A 145 24.12 10.54 36.04
CA VAL A 145 25.26 9.88 36.69
C VAL A 145 26.10 10.87 37.46
N ASP A 146 26.65 10.40 38.58
CA ASP A 146 27.65 11.12 39.35
C ASP A 146 28.96 11.25 38.52
N LEU A 147 29.55 12.43 38.54
CA LEU A 147 30.83 12.71 37.91
C LEU A 147 31.97 11.86 38.48
N ASP A 148 32.01 11.69 39.81
CA ASP A 148 33.18 11.09 40.47
C ASP A 148 33.05 9.56 40.56
N SER A 149 31.85 9.07 40.91
CA SER A 149 31.61 7.64 41.14
C SER A 149 31.00 6.90 39.94
N SER A 150 30.55 7.62 38.91
CA SER A 150 29.72 7.08 37.81
C SER A 150 28.44 6.37 38.29
N ALA A 151 28.05 6.55 39.56
CA ALA A 151 26.86 5.94 40.12
C ALA A 151 25.60 6.57 39.52
N MET A 152 24.58 5.74 39.30
CA MET A 152 23.29 6.19 38.80
C MET A 152 22.55 6.93 39.92
N LEU A 153 22.30 8.23 39.71
CA LEU A 153 21.71 9.12 40.72
C LEU A 153 20.18 9.15 40.67
N ALA A 154 19.59 8.73 39.55
CA ALA A 154 18.14 8.69 39.36
C ALA A 154 17.76 7.57 38.37
N PRO A 155 16.50 7.08 38.41
CA PRO A 155 15.98 6.18 37.37
C PRO A 155 16.13 6.77 35.98
N ILE A 156 16.25 5.89 34.97
CA ILE A 156 16.35 6.30 33.57
C ILE A 156 15.06 7.02 33.15
N VAL A 157 15.20 8.18 32.53
CA VAL A 157 14.05 8.95 32.01
C VAL A 157 13.97 8.77 30.50
N MET A 158 12.77 8.48 30.01
CA MET A 158 12.47 8.35 28.59
C MET A 158 11.71 9.59 28.12
N VAL A 159 12.21 10.25 27.07
CA VAL A 159 11.55 11.40 26.45
C VAL A 159 11.23 11.06 24.99
N SER A 160 9.96 11.17 24.61
CA SER A 160 9.51 10.98 23.23
C SER A 160 9.07 12.30 22.60
N GLY A 161 9.14 12.37 21.27
CA GLY A 161 8.73 13.53 20.48
C GLY A 161 8.31 13.14 19.07
N LYS A 162 7.86 14.11 18.28
CA LYS A 162 7.55 13.92 16.85
C LYS A 162 8.86 13.83 16.03
N LEU A 163 8.84 13.07 14.93
CA LEU A 163 9.98 12.96 14.03
C LEU A 163 10.33 14.34 13.43
N ASN A 164 11.63 14.65 13.32
CA ASN A 164 12.17 15.89 12.75
C ASN A 164 11.76 17.21 13.46
N GLN A 165 11.17 17.16 14.65
CA GLN A 165 10.96 18.36 15.47
C GLN A 165 12.14 18.60 16.43
N LEU A 166 12.46 19.87 16.66
CA LEU A 166 13.34 20.27 17.74
C LEU A 166 12.72 19.86 19.08
N TYR A 167 13.57 19.47 20.03
CA TYR A 167 13.15 19.05 21.35
C TYR A 167 14.04 19.71 22.40
N ASP A 168 13.45 20.04 23.54
CA ASP A 168 14.17 20.56 24.71
C ASP A 168 14.23 19.47 25.78
N ILE A 169 15.42 19.24 26.34
CA ILE A 169 15.63 18.34 27.48
C ILE A 169 16.12 19.16 28.66
N SER A 170 15.39 19.07 29.77
CA SER A 170 15.82 19.62 31.04
C SER A 170 16.30 18.51 31.97
N ALA A 171 17.37 18.80 32.70
CA ALA A 171 17.95 17.86 33.63
C ALA A 171 17.08 17.73 34.91
N PRO A 172 16.92 16.51 35.47
CA PRO A 172 16.22 16.33 36.74
C PRO A 172 16.92 17.11 37.87
N LYS A 173 16.14 17.75 38.74
CA LYS A 173 16.68 18.39 39.94
C LYS A 173 16.93 17.33 41.02
N ILE A 174 18.20 17.07 41.31
CA ILE A 174 18.63 16.11 42.35
C ILE A 174 19.21 16.92 43.53
N ALA A 175 18.68 16.70 44.73
CA ALA A 175 19.09 17.44 45.93
C ALA A 175 20.57 17.17 46.26
N GLY A 176 21.36 18.23 46.48
CA GLY A 176 22.79 18.11 46.74
C GLY A 176 23.65 17.88 45.49
N TYR A 177 23.10 18.04 44.28
CA TYR A 177 23.81 17.81 43.03
C TYR A 177 23.56 18.94 42.01
N LYS A 178 24.60 19.30 41.24
CA LYS A 178 24.57 20.30 40.16
C LYS A 178 24.90 19.66 38.81
N VAL A 179 24.11 19.96 37.79
CA VAL A 179 24.42 19.55 36.42
C VAL A 179 25.65 20.32 35.94
N THR A 180 26.65 19.60 35.45
CA THR A 180 27.93 20.18 35.00
C THR A 180 28.10 20.11 33.50
N ASN A 181 27.60 19.06 32.85
CA ASN A 181 27.64 18.91 31.41
C ASN A 181 26.47 18.03 30.92
N SER A 182 26.10 18.20 29.65
CA SER A 182 25.18 17.31 28.93
C SER A 182 25.86 16.87 27.64
N THR A 183 25.80 15.59 27.30
CA THR A 183 26.44 15.07 26.09
C THR A 183 25.57 14.04 25.39
N GLY A 184 25.46 14.20 24.06
CA GLY A 184 24.98 13.20 23.11
C GLY A 184 23.79 13.66 22.25
N LYS A 185 23.70 13.09 21.04
CA LYS A 185 22.76 13.50 19.97
C LYS A 185 21.42 12.76 20.01
N ASN A 186 21.46 11.47 20.38
CA ASN A 186 20.31 10.54 20.46
C ASN A 186 20.18 9.86 21.84
N MET A 187 21.12 10.13 22.73
CA MET A 187 21.16 9.72 24.14
C MET A 187 21.77 10.91 24.87
N VAL A 188 21.16 11.35 25.97
CA VAL A 188 21.69 12.48 26.74
C VAL A 188 22.17 11.95 28.08
N THR A 189 23.47 11.95 28.28
CA THR A 189 24.06 11.72 29.61
C THR A 189 24.21 13.07 30.29
N LEU A 190 23.56 13.22 31.44
CA LEU A 190 23.73 14.36 32.32
C LEU A 190 24.79 13.99 33.34
N ILE A 191 25.92 14.71 33.29
CA ILE A 191 27.00 14.57 34.26
C ILE A 191 26.69 15.55 35.39
N ILE A 192 26.44 15.00 36.58
CA ILE A 192 25.97 15.77 37.72
C ILE A 192 26.99 15.61 38.85
N LYS A 193 27.42 16.73 39.43
CA LYS A 193 28.44 16.78 40.49
C LYS A 193 27.78 17.13 41.83
N ALA A 194 28.17 16.45 42.90
CA ALA A 194 27.70 16.79 44.25
C ALA A 194 28.09 18.24 44.62
N MET A 195 27.15 18.97 45.23
CA MET A 195 27.42 20.26 45.88
C MET A 195 27.84 19.95 47.31
N MET A 196 29.13 20.18 47.62
CA MET A 196 29.63 20.20 49.00
C MET A 196 29.16 21.45 49.74
#